data_AF-A0A849AW16-F1
#
_entry.id   AF-A0A849AW16-F1
#
_cell.length_a   1.000
_cell.length_b   1.000
_cell.length_c   1.000
_cell.angle_alpha   90.00
_cell.angle_beta   90.00
_cell.angle_gamma   90.00
#
_symmetry.space_group_name_H-M   'P 1'
#
loop_
_entity.id
_entity.type
_entity.pdbx_description
1 polymer ?
#
loop_
_entity_poly.entity_id
_entity_poly.type
_entity_poly.pdbx_seq_one_letter_code
_entity_poly.pdbx_strand_id
1 'polypeptide(L)'
;MKMKMLKEDLEFLTTLAQEFFKQEDIVYKLNQFLDNQIKGWEIWLQVEFALFLFNHPNVSEIEREKRYELDKRMSKDKDICSIDFLIRQKYKQSSIPLEIKQHENASNCIRYMLKDIEKYEKVRDSSTTTGRSLWCLGLHPTVEDDYLAKLINENKFREINPDFVISKVIEGTKFSFTLL
;
A
#
# COMPACT_ATOMS: atom_id res chain seq x y z
N MET A 1 -9.81 -8.86 -18.96
CA MET A 1 -8.94 -7.66 -19.06
C MET A 1 -8.63 -7.07 -17.69
N LYS A 2 -9.62 -6.77 -16.84
CA LYS A 2 -9.42 -6.21 -15.49
C LYS A 2 -8.58 -7.10 -14.55
N MET A 3 -8.85 -8.42 -14.51
CA MET A 3 -8.07 -9.36 -13.69
C MET A 3 -6.59 -9.44 -14.09
N LYS A 4 -6.28 -9.39 -15.40
CA LYS A 4 -4.89 -9.41 -15.87
C LYS A 4 -4.13 -8.18 -15.39
N MET A 5 -4.75 -7.00 -15.49
CA MET A 5 -4.18 -5.74 -15.01
C MET A 5 -3.91 -5.79 -13.50
N LEU A 6 -4.85 -6.30 -12.69
CA LEU A 6 -4.65 -6.45 -11.25
C LEU A 6 -3.46 -7.36 -10.91
N LYS A 7 -3.29 -8.47 -11.64
CA LYS A 7 -2.12 -9.35 -11.45
C LYS A 7 -0.82 -8.65 -11.84
N GLU A 8 -0.79 -7.97 -12.98
CA GLU A 8 0.39 -7.20 -13.43
C GLU A 8 0.74 -6.08 -12.43
N ASP A 9 -0.27 -5.39 -11.85
CA ASP A 9 -0.07 -4.36 -10.83
C ASP A 9 0.52 -4.96 -9.55
N LEU A 10 -0.06 -6.05 -9.05
CA LEU A 10 0.41 -6.75 -7.85
C LEU A 10 1.85 -7.24 -8.00
N GLU A 11 2.18 -7.87 -9.13
CA GLU A 11 3.52 -8.35 -9.43
C GLU A 11 4.54 -7.20 -9.43
N PHE A 12 4.19 -6.08 -10.06
CA PHE A 12 5.05 -4.90 -10.12
C PHE A 12 5.25 -4.27 -8.73
N LEU A 13 4.18 -4.04 -7.98
CA LEU A 13 4.24 -3.47 -6.63
C LEU A 13 4.97 -4.40 -5.66
N THR A 14 4.78 -5.71 -5.78
CA THR A 14 5.49 -6.69 -4.97
C THR A 14 7.00 -6.63 -5.24
N THR A 15 7.39 -6.51 -6.50
CA THR A 15 8.81 -6.36 -6.87
C THR A 15 9.40 -5.11 -6.23
N LEU A 16 8.72 -3.96 -6.35
CA LEU A 16 9.15 -2.70 -5.74
C LEU A 16 9.27 -2.81 -4.21
N ALA A 17 8.27 -3.38 -3.53
CA ALA A 17 8.29 -3.55 -2.08
C ALA A 17 9.43 -4.46 -1.64
N GLN A 18 9.64 -5.59 -2.33
CA GLN A 18 10.72 -6.51 -2.00
C GLN A 18 12.11 -5.89 -2.18
N GLU A 19 12.33 -5.16 -3.26
CA GLU A 19 13.60 -4.47 -3.49
C GLU A 19 13.83 -3.36 -2.46
N PHE A 20 12.80 -2.58 -2.15
CA PHE A 20 12.87 -1.53 -1.14
C PHE A 20 13.24 -2.08 0.24
N PHE A 21 12.56 -3.13 0.71
CA PHE A 21 12.79 -3.72 2.03
C PHE A 21 14.05 -4.59 2.12
N LYS A 22 14.76 -4.82 1.02
CA LYS A 22 16.09 -5.47 1.02
C LYS A 22 17.23 -4.50 1.29
N GLN A 23 16.98 -3.18 1.24
CA GLN A 23 18.03 -2.20 1.48
C GLN A 23 18.47 -2.24 2.96
N GLU A 24 19.78 -2.36 3.19
CA GLU A 24 20.36 -2.54 4.52
C GLU A 24 20.00 -1.40 5.48
N ASP A 25 19.95 -0.16 4.97
CA ASP A 25 19.61 1.01 5.77
C ASP A 25 18.14 1.00 6.22
N ILE A 26 17.23 0.51 5.36
CA ILE A 26 15.81 0.35 5.68
C ILE A 26 15.64 -0.71 6.77
N VAL A 27 16.27 -1.88 6.60
CA VAL A 27 16.25 -2.95 7.61
C VAL A 27 16.80 -2.46 8.94
N TYR A 28 17.94 -1.76 8.92
CA TYR A 28 18.55 -1.17 10.10
C TYR A 28 17.59 -0.21 10.82
N LYS A 29 16.99 0.76 10.10
CA LYS A 29 16.08 1.75 10.66
C LYS A 29 14.80 1.11 11.23
N LEU A 30 14.24 0.10 10.56
CA LEU A 30 13.08 -0.65 11.07
C LEU A 30 13.40 -1.31 12.42
N ASN A 31 14.57 -1.93 12.56
CA ASN A 31 15.02 -2.49 13.84
C ASN A 31 15.20 -1.40 14.89
N GLN A 32 15.80 -0.25 14.54
CA GLN A 32 15.92 0.88 15.45
C GLN A 32 14.57 1.40 15.95
N PHE A 33 13.54 1.44 15.09
CA PHE A 33 12.21 1.85 15.54
C PHE A 33 11.62 0.86 16.52
N LEU A 34 11.83 -0.43 16.31
CA LEU A 34 11.35 -1.45 17.23
C LEU A 34 12.08 -1.37 18.58
N ASP A 35 13.42 -1.36 18.56
CA ASP A 35 14.26 -1.38 19.76
C ASP A 35 14.06 -0.13 20.63
N ASN A 36 13.85 1.03 19.98
CA ASN A 36 13.64 2.31 20.65
C ASN A 36 12.14 2.67 20.80
N GLN A 37 11.22 1.77 20.44
CA GLN A 37 9.77 1.97 20.52
C GLN A 37 9.26 3.23 19.79
N ILE A 38 9.90 3.60 18.68
CA ILE A 38 9.50 4.73 17.85
C ILE A 38 8.19 4.39 17.12
N LYS A 39 7.20 5.28 17.24
CA LYS A 39 5.88 5.14 16.61
C LYS A 39 5.68 6.24 15.56
N GLY A 40 4.69 6.06 14.69
CA GLY A 40 4.27 7.09 13.74
C GLY A 40 5.26 7.35 12.59
N TRP A 41 6.13 6.41 12.30
CA TRP A 41 7.12 6.50 11.22
C TRP A 41 6.56 6.18 9.83
N GLU A 42 5.23 6.08 9.67
CA GLU A 42 4.55 5.92 8.36
C GLU A 42 4.99 6.99 7.36
N ILE A 43 5.07 8.25 7.80
CA ILE A 43 5.53 9.36 6.94
C ILE A 43 7.00 9.19 6.53
N TRP A 44 7.85 8.72 7.44
CA TRP A 44 9.25 8.41 7.11
C TRP A 44 9.30 7.30 6.04
N LEU A 45 8.51 6.24 6.20
CA LEU A 45 8.43 5.14 5.23
C LEU A 45 7.99 5.65 3.86
N GLN A 46 6.98 6.52 3.81
CA GLN A 46 6.54 7.16 2.56
C GLN A 46 7.67 7.99 1.92
N VAL A 47 8.42 8.78 2.69
CA VAL A 47 9.52 9.58 2.15
C VAL A 47 10.63 8.70 1.59
N GLU A 48 11.05 7.66 2.31
CA GLU A 48 12.10 6.75 1.84
C GLU A 48 11.64 5.94 0.62
N PHE A 49 10.40 5.47 0.61
CA PHE A 49 9.84 4.77 -0.53
C PHE A 49 9.81 5.69 -1.76
N ALA A 50 9.48 6.97 -1.60
CA ALA A 50 9.55 7.94 -2.69
C ALA A 50 10.97 8.08 -3.26
N LEU A 51 11.97 8.23 -2.39
CA LEU A 51 13.38 8.35 -2.80
C LEU A 51 13.86 7.10 -3.55
N PHE A 52 13.45 5.91 -3.09
CA PHE A 52 13.69 4.66 -3.80
C PHE A 52 13.04 4.67 -5.20
N LEU A 53 11.75 5.01 -5.28
CA LEU A 53 11.02 5.02 -6.55
C LEU A 53 11.61 6.02 -7.56
N PHE A 54 12.03 7.22 -7.13
CA PHE A 54 12.61 8.24 -8.02
C PHE A 54 13.84 7.74 -8.77
N ASN A 55 14.57 6.79 -8.17
CA ASN A 55 15.79 6.22 -8.73
C ASN A 55 15.58 4.83 -9.35
N HIS A 56 14.35 4.30 -9.32
CA HIS A 56 14.09 2.93 -9.71
C HIS A 56 13.98 2.78 -11.25
N PRO A 57 14.74 1.89 -11.90
CA PRO A 57 14.87 1.84 -13.37
C PRO A 57 13.58 1.48 -14.12
N ASN A 58 12.62 0.82 -13.43
CA ASN A 58 11.33 0.41 -14.01
C ASN A 58 10.19 1.39 -13.67
N VAL A 59 10.46 2.50 -12.98
CA VAL A 59 9.49 3.56 -12.70
C VAL A 59 9.79 4.73 -13.64
N SER A 60 8.78 5.20 -14.37
CA SER A 60 8.93 6.34 -15.28
C SER A 60 8.46 7.66 -14.66
N GLU A 61 7.49 7.62 -13.75
CA GLU A 61 6.95 8.82 -13.11
C GLU A 61 6.36 8.48 -11.74
N ILE A 62 6.51 9.40 -10.80
CA ILE A 62 5.89 9.35 -9.47
C ILE A 62 5.23 10.69 -9.19
N GLU A 63 3.98 10.66 -8.76
CA GLU A 63 3.33 11.78 -8.11
C GLU A 63 3.04 11.41 -6.66
N ARG A 64 3.32 12.32 -5.72
CA ARG A 64 3.01 12.14 -4.29
C ARG A 64 1.83 13.00 -3.88
N GLU A 65 1.09 12.53 -2.87
CA GLU A 65 0.06 13.29 -2.15
C GLU A 65 -1.00 13.91 -3.09
N LYS A 66 -1.40 13.14 -4.12
CA LYS A 66 -2.36 13.64 -5.10
C LYS A 66 -3.75 13.70 -4.49
N ARG A 67 -4.34 14.89 -4.55
CA ARG A 67 -5.67 15.18 -4.01
C ARG A 67 -6.75 14.92 -5.06
N TYR A 68 -7.77 14.16 -4.68
CA TYR A 68 -8.97 13.86 -5.44
C TYR A 68 -10.20 14.42 -4.74
N GLU A 69 -11.13 15.00 -5.50
CA GLU A 69 -12.43 15.39 -4.99
C GLU A 69 -13.34 14.15 -4.80
N LEU A 70 -14.03 14.07 -3.66
CA LEU A 70 -14.98 13.00 -3.34
C LEU A 70 -16.38 13.30 -3.91
N ASP A 71 -17.16 12.27 -4.28
CA ASP A 71 -18.56 12.50 -4.69
C ASP A 71 -19.38 12.95 -3.47
N LYS A 72 -19.87 14.20 -3.52
CA LYS A 72 -20.67 14.84 -2.47
C LYS A 72 -21.99 14.12 -2.16
N ARG A 73 -22.45 13.23 -3.04
CA ARG A 73 -23.62 12.38 -2.80
C ARG A 73 -23.30 11.19 -1.88
N MET A 74 -22.03 10.79 -1.82
CA MET A 74 -21.55 9.66 -1.01
C MET A 74 -20.78 10.08 0.25
N SER A 75 -20.22 11.29 0.29
CA SER A 75 -19.49 11.87 1.43
C SER A 75 -20.09 13.22 1.81
N LYS A 76 -20.74 13.32 2.98
CA LYS A 76 -21.39 14.56 3.45
C LYS A 76 -20.43 15.55 4.13
N ASP A 77 -19.29 15.08 4.64
CA ASP A 77 -18.41 15.85 5.54
C ASP A 77 -16.96 16.00 5.06
N LYS A 78 -16.55 15.32 3.98
CA LYS A 78 -15.18 15.41 3.44
C LYS A 78 -15.22 15.59 1.93
N ASP A 79 -14.53 16.62 1.47
CA ASP A 79 -14.46 17.00 0.05
C ASP A 79 -13.26 16.39 -0.69
N ILE A 80 -12.24 15.89 0.03
CA ILE A 80 -10.95 15.51 -0.59
C ILE A 80 -10.42 14.18 -0.03
N CYS A 81 -9.91 13.33 -0.91
CA CYS A 81 -9.06 12.19 -0.61
C CYS A 81 -7.66 12.43 -1.18
N SER A 82 -6.63 12.36 -0.34
CA SER A 82 -5.23 12.35 -0.79
C SER A 82 -4.79 10.89 -0.90
N ILE A 83 -4.13 10.54 -2.01
CA ILE A 83 -3.49 9.24 -2.19
C ILE A 83 -1.98 9.45 -2.08
N ASP A 84 -1.31 8.58 -1.31
CA ASP A 84 0.12 8.72 -1.03
C ASP A 84 0.96 8.75 -2.32
N PHE A 85 0.70 7.83 -3.26
CA PHE A 85 1.44 7.70 -4.51
C PHE A 85 0.55 7.44 -5.72
N LEU A 86 0.95 8.02 -6.85
CA LEU A 86 0.69 7.48 -8.18
C LEU A 86 2.01 7.04 -8.80
N ILE A 87 2.14 5.75 -9.11
CA ILE A 87 3.38 5.16 -9.64
C ILE A 87 3.15 4.73 -11.09
N ARG A 88 3.90 5.30 -12.03
CA ARG A 88 3.86 4.86 -13.44
C ARG A 88 5.01 3.91 -13.73
N GLN A 89 4.67 2.68 -14.07
CA GLN A 89 5.65 1.73 -14.59
C GLN A 89 6.12 2.17 -15.98
N LYS A 90 7.41 1.97 -16.25
CA LYS A 90 8.01 2.23 -17.55
C LYS A 90 7.22 1.50 -18.65
N TYR A 91 7.00 2.20 -19.77
CA TYR A 91 6.22 1.73 -20.92
C TYR A 91 4.71 1.54 -20.68
N LYS A 92 4.18 1.82 -19.50
CA LYS A 92 2.73 1.85 -19.23
C LYS A 92 2.21 3.30 -19.26
N GLN A 93 0.97 3.46 -19.69
CA GLN A 93 0.34 4.78 -19.87
C GLN A 93 -0.36 5.29 -18.60
N SER A 94 -0.95 4.38 -17.80
CA SER A 94 -1.64 4.73 -16.57
C SER A 94 -0.80 4.45 -15.34
N SER A 95 -0.94 5.32 -14.33
CA SER A 95 -0.30 5.17 -13.03
C SER A 95 -1.10 4.23 -12.12
N ILE A 96 -0.41 3.52 -11.22
CA ILE A 96 -0.98 2.68 -10.19
C ILE A 96 -1.09 3.51 -8.91
N PRO A 97 -2.31 3.72 -8.37
CA PRO A 97 -2.47 4.37 -7.08
C PRO A 97 -2.07 3.42 -5.96
N LEU A 98 -1.24 3.90 -5.03
CA LEU A 98 -0.76 3.15 -3.87
C LEU A 98 -0.89 4.01 -2.61
N GLU A 99 -1.47 3.43 -1.56
CA GLU A 99 -1.50 3.96 -0.19
C GLU A 99 -0.54 3.14 0.69
N ILE A 100 0.21 3.79 1.57
CA ILE A 100 1.06 3.12 2.56
C ILE A 100 0.39 3.20 3.93
N LYS A 101 0.42 2.08 4.67
CA LYS A 101 -0.10 2.01 6.04
C LYS A 101 0.88 1.34 6.97
N GLN A 102 0.89 1.76 8.23
CA GLN A 102 1.68 1.16 9.28
C GLN A 102 0.83 0.98 10.54
N HIS A 103 0.95 -0.18 11.18
CA HIS A 103 0.39 -0.36 12.52
C HIS A 103 1.17 -1.40 13.33
N GLU A 104 1.21 -1.23 14.65
CA GLU A 104 1.76 -2.22 15.61
C GLU A 104 0.92 -3.51 15.73
N ASN A 105 -0.14 -3.65 14.95
CA ASN A 105 -1.05 -4.78 14.98
C ASN A 105 -1.54 -5.09 13.55
N ALA A 106 -1.31 -6.32 13.10
CA ALA A 106 -1.63 -6.75 11.74
C ALA A 106 -3.11 -6.60 11.38
N SER A 107 -4.02 -6.94 12.31
CA SER A 107 -5.47 -6.82 12.12
C SER A 107 -5.91 -5.38 11.90
N ASN A 108 -5.38 -4.45 12.71
CA ASN A 108 -5.66 -3.02 12.53
C ASN A 108 -5.01 -2.46 11.26
N CYS A 109 -3.79 -2.88 10.91
CA CYS A 109 -3.13 -2.48 9.66
C CYS A 109 -4.00 -2.83 8.45
N ILE A 110 -4.37 -4.11 8.31
CA ILE A 110 -5.23 -4.60 7.23
C ILE A 110 -6.59 -3.87 7.23
N ARG A 111 -7.20 -3.66 8.41
CA ARG A 111 -8.46 -2.94 8.50
C ARG A 111 -8.35 -1.50 7.99
N TYR A 112 -7.25 -0.80 8.26
CA TYR A 112 -7.04 0.57 7.79
C TYR A 112 -6.78 0.60 6.29
N MET A 113 -5.98 -0.33 5.76
CA MET A 113 -5.80 -0.50 4.32
C MET A 113 -7.14 -0.68 3.58
N LEU A 114 -8.03 -1.53 4.10
CA LEU A 114 -9.35 -1.76 3.51
C LEU A 114 -10.26 -0.51 3.57
N LYS A 115 -10.13 0.31 4.61
CA LYS A 115 -10.88 1.59 4.70
C LYS A 115 -10.42 2.58 3.65
N ASP A 116 -9.12 2.62 3.33
CA ASP A 116 -8.62 3.51 2.28
C ASP A 116 -9.04 3.04 0.89
N ILE A 117 -9.09 1.72 0.64
CA ILE A 117 -9.70 1.16 -0.58
C ILE A 117 -11.17 1.56 -0.68
N GLU A 118 -11.97 1.37 0.37
CA GLU A 118 -13.39 1.75 0.38
C GLU A 118 -13.57 3.27 0.16
N LYS A 119 -12.66 4.09 0.68
CA LYS A 119 -12.67 5.54 0.49
C LYS A 119 -12.32 5.91 -0.95
N TYR A 120 -11.37 5.23 -1.57
CA TYR A 120 -10.99 5.47 -2.96
C TYR A 120 -12.07 5.04 -3.95
N GLU A 121 -12.79 3.95 -3.68
CA GLU A 121 -13.95 3.53 -4.48
C GLU A 121 -15.10 4.56 -4.48
N LYS A 122 -15.11 5.49 -3.51
CA LYS A 122 -16.07 6.61 -3.42
C LYS A 122 -15.57 7.87 -4.15
N VAL A 123 -14.36 7.86 -4.72
CA VAL A 123 -13.85 8.94 -5.58
C VAL A 123 -14.69 8.97 -6.85
N ARG A 124 -15.09 10.18 -7.25
CA ARG A 124 -15.97 10.38 -8.40
C ARG A 124 -15.29 9.86 -9.68
N ASP A 125 -16.00 9.07 -10.50
CA ASP A 125 -15.43 8.51 -11.74
C ASP A 125 -14.77 9.56 -12.66
N SER A 126 -15.28 10.79 -12.66
CA SER A 126 -14.72 11.89 -13.45
C SER A 126 -13.42 12.49 -12.89
N SER A 127 -13.06 12.22 -11.64
CA SER A 127 -11.78 12.64 -11.02
C SER A 127 -10.74 11.52 -11.00
N THR A 128 -11.14 10.26 -11.20
CA THR A 128 -10.22 9.12 -11.27
C THR A 128 -9.40 9.15 -12.56
N THR A 129 -8.13 9.53 -12.45
CA THR A 129 -7.25 9.75 -13.63
C THR A 129 -6.62 8.48 -14.19
N THR A 130 -6.63 7.36 -13.46
CA THR A 130 -5.83 6.18 -13.79
C THR A 130 -6.62 5.01 -14.41
N GLY A 131 -7.92 4.88 -14.09
CA GLY A 131 -8.71 3.69 -14.39
C GLY A 131 -8.25 2.41 -13.68
N ARG A 132 -7.35 2.51 -12.69
CA ARG A 132 -6.80 1.39 -11.91
C ARG A 132 -7.35 1.39 -10.48
N SER A 133 -7.35 0.21 -9.85
CA SER A 133 -7.69 0.04 -8.43
C SER A 133 -6.61 0.64 -7.53
N LEU A 134 -7.01 1.14 -6.36
CA LEU A 134 -6.06 1.47 -5.28
C LEU A 134 -5.49 0.18 -4.71
N TRP A 135 -4.17 0.16 -4.56
CA TRP A 135 -3.45 -0.85 -3.79
C TRP A 135 -3.01 -0.25 -2.47
N CYS A 136 -2.86 -1.10 -1.45
CA CYS A 136 -2.35 -0.70 -0.15
C CYS A 136 -1.10 -1.52 0.19
N LEU A 137 -0.02 -0.87 0.61
CA LEU A 137 1.17 -1.48 1.19
C LEU A 137 1.16 -1.27 2.71
N GLY A 138 0.89 -2.32 3.46
CA GLY A 138 0.83 -2.31 4.92
C GLY A 138 2.08 -2.89 5.57
N LEU A 139 2.71 -2.17 6.50
CA LEU A 139 3.70 -2.72 7.42
C LEU A 139 3.09 -3.04 8.78
N HIS A 140 3.36 -4.24 9.28
CA HIS A 140 2.92 -4.70 10.57
C HIS A 140 3.91 -5.72 11.16
N PRO A 141 3.86 -6.02 12.48
CA PRO A 141 4.65 -7.11 13.03
C PRO A 141 4.37 -8.42 12.31
N THR A 142 5.41 -9.24 12.15
CA THR A 142 5.26 -10.60 11.63
C THR A 142 4.36 -11.40 12.56
N VAL A 143 3.42 -12.13 11.97
CA VAL A 143 2.45 -12.98 12.67
C VAL A 143 2.45 -14.35 12.02
N GLU A 144 1.92 -15.35 12.73
CA GLU A 144 1.75 -16.71 12.20
C GLU A 144 0.88 -16.75 10.94
N ASP A 145 1.23 -17.61 10.00
CA ASP A 145 0.55 -17.73 8.70
C ASP A 145 -0.94 -18.05 8.84
N ASP A 146 -1.32 -18.94 9.77
CA ASP A 146 -2.72 -19.29 10.03
C ASP A 146 -3.53 -18.09 10.52
N TYR A 147 -2.91 -17.24 11.36
CA TYR A 147 -3.57 -16.03 11.84
C TYR A 147 -3.73 -15.01 10.71
N LEU A 148 -2.71 -14.82 9.88
CA LEU A 148 -2.79 -13.95 8.71
C LEU A 148 -3.85 -14.45 7.72
N ALA A 149 -3.86 -15.74 7.40
CA ALA A 149 -4.85 -16.34 6.52
C ALA A 149 -6.28 -16.10 7.04
N LYS A 150 -6.48 -16.19 8.35
CA LYS A 150 -7.76 -15.84 8.99
C LYS A 150 -8.11 -14.36 8.83
N LEU A 151 -7.14 -13.45 8.99
CA LEU A 151 -7.37 -12.01 8.81
C LEU A 151 -7.79 -11.65 7.37
N ILE A 152 -7.37 -12.44 6.39
CA ILE A 152 -7.72 -12.26 4.97
C ILE A 152 -9.04 -12.97 4.63
N ASN A 153 -9.12 -14.28 4.88
CA ASN A 153 -10.22 -15.13 4.44
C ASN A 153 -11.52 -14.94 5.26
N GLU A 154 -11.39 -14.60 6.54
CA GLU A 154 -12.53 -14.42 7.45
C GLU A 154 -12.73 -12.94 7.83
N ASN A 155 -12.27 -12.03 6.97
CA ASN A 155 -12.33 -10.61 7.27
C ASN A 155 -13.77 -10.11 7.40
N LYS A 156 -14.16 -9.70 8.61
CA LYS A 156 -15.52 -9.25 8.92
C LYS A 156 -15.84 -7.85 8.40
N PHE A 157 -14.83 -7.07 8.00
CA PHE A 157 -15.03 -5.73 7.48
C PHE A 157 -15.45 -5.78 6.01
N ARG A 158 -14.74 -6.57 5.19
CA ARG A 158 -15.02 -6.76 3.77
C ARG A 158 -14.37 -8.04 3.26
N GLU A 159 -15.01 -8.71 2.31
CA GLU A 159 -14.41 -9.82 1.56
C GLU A 159 -13.14 -9.37 0.81
N ILE A 160 -12.05 -10.11 1.01
CA ILE A 160 -10.78 -9.90 0.32
C ILE A 160 -10.56 -11.10 -0.59
N ASN A 161 -10.25 -10.86 -1.86
CA ASN A 161 -9.88 -11.96 -2.76
C ASN A 161 -8.41 -12.35 -2.52
N PRO A 162 -8.13 -13.57 -2.03
CA PRO A 162 -6.76 -13.99 -1.68
C PRO A 162 -5.79 -14.00 -2.86
N ASP A 163 -6.28 -14.13 -4.11
CA ASP A 163 -5.44 -14.08 -5.32
C ASP A 163 -4.77 -12.73 -5.53
N PHE A 164 -5.27 -11.69 -4.86
CA PHE A 164 -4.75 -10.33 -4.93
C PHE A 164 -4.12 -9.88 -3.62
N VAL A 165 -3.73 -10.83 -2.75
CA VAL A 165 -3.02 -10.53 -1.50
C VAL A 165 -1.65 -11.19 -1.51
N ILE A 166 -0.63 -10.42 -1.16
CA ILE A 166 0.72 -10.94 -0.90
C ILE A 166 1.17 -10.44 0.45
N SER A 167 1.70 -11.33 1.28
CA SER A 167 2.40 -10.95 2.51
C SER A 167 3.76 -11.62 2.54
N LYS A 168 4.79 -10.87 2.93
CA LYS A 168 6.17 -11.37 3.04
C LYS A 168 6.84 -10.83 4.28
N VAL A 169 7.62 -11.68 4.93
CA VAL A 169 8.52 -11.28 6.02
C VAL A 169 9.61 -10.37 5.43
N ILE A 170 9.92 -9.29 6.14
CA ILE A 170 11.07 -8.44 5.84
C ILE A 170 12.28 -9.05 6.55
N GLU A 171 13.13 -9.71 5.77
CA GLU A 171 14.33 -10.39 6.28
C GLU A 171 15.18 -9.46 7.16
N GLY A 172 15.67 -9.99 8.28
CA GLY A 172 16.47 -9.21 9.23
C GLY A 172 15.65 -8.31 10.16
N THR A 173 14.31 -8.37 10.14
CA THR A 173 13.44 -7.62 11.05
C THR A 173 12.34 -8.50 11.66
N LYS A 174 11.55 -7.94 12.59
CA LYS A 174 10.30 -8.56 13.10
C LYS A 174 9.04 -8.04 12.40
N PHE A 175 9.19 -7.47 11.20
CA PHE A 175 8.10 -6.92 10.42
C PHE A 175 7.82 -7.76 9.18
N SER A 176 6.58 -7.73 8.76
CA SER A 176 6.13 -8.18 7.44
C SER A 176 5.49 -7.03 6.71
N PHE A 177 5.52 -7.08 5.38
CA PHE A 177 4.68 -6.23 4.56
C PHE A 177 3.57 -7.04 3.91
N THR A 178 2.42 -6.40 3.73
CA THR A 178 1.26 -6.97 3.01
C THR A 178 0.82 -6.00 1.92
N LEU A 179 0.59 -6.52 0.71
CA LEU A 179 -0.02 -5.84 -0.43
C LEU A 179 -1.42 -6.43 -0.68
N LEU A 180 -2.43 -5.58 -0.82
CA LEU A 180 -3.82 -5.94 -1.17
C LEU A 180 -4.57 -4.77 -1.80
#